data_AF-A0A4U7KZ77-F1
#
_entry.id   AF-A0A4U7KZ77-F1
#
_cell.length_a   1.000
_cell.length_b   1.000
_cell.length_c   1.000
_cell.angle_alpha   90.00
_cell.angle_beta   90.00
_cell.angle_gamma   90.00
#
_symmetry.space_group_name_H-M   'P 1'
#
loop_
_entity.id
_entity.type
_entity.pdbx_description
1 polymer ?
#
loop_
_entity_poly.entity_id
_entity_poly.type
_entity_poly.pdbx_seq_one_letter_code
_entity_poly.pdbx_strand_id
1 'polypeptide(L)'
;MSLLRQAVAGASRSSAALRTSAAPLRHLSTSSVTRKDPQLGDYPDLPFVSNQQRKYSPKWWDPQEKRNFGETPHEQDDVLSVWAPDVHAVPASSALRQFLIAIGVVVLFGSTVYAATPEKPALPRTYPREGLATELGGEQVAAPKEGAFSADAEEDEDDDE
;
A
#
# COMPACT_ATOMS: atom_id res chain seq x y z
N MET A 1 -24.54 55.66 4.33
CA MET A 1 -23.15 55.81 3.86
C MET A 1 -22.46 54.46 3.98
N SER A 2 -21.93 53.97 2.85
CA SER A 2 -21.01 52.84 2.65
C SER A 2 -21.25 51.51 3.38
N LEU A 3 -21.85 50.55 2.67
CA LEU A 3 -21.73 49.12 2.98
C LEU A 3 -20.48 48.59 2.25
N LEU A 4 -19.36 48.39 2.96
CA LEU A 4 -18.20 47.68 2.41
C LEU A 4 -18.50 46.17 2.40
N ARG A 5 -18.68 45.61 1.21
CA ARG A 5 -18.64 44.16 0.99
C ARG A 5 -17.19 43.73 0.90
N GLN A 6 -16.66 43.05 1.91
CA GLN A 6 -15.42 42.29 1.77
C GLN A 6 -15.76 40.96 1.11
N ALA A 7 -15.29 40.79 -0.12
CA ALA A 7 -15.27 39.50 -0.80
C ALA A 7 -14.05 38.72 -0.34
N VAL A 8 -14.25 37.60 0.35
CA VAL A 8 -13.20 36.62 0.58
C VAL A 8 -12.83 36.02 -0.78
N ALA A 9 -11.61 36.30 -1.23
CA ALA A 9 -11.03 35.65 -2.40
C ALA A 9 -10.88 34.16 -2.09
N GLY A 10 -11.67 33.33 -2.76
CA GLY A 10 -11.58 31.88 -2.65
C GLY A 10 -10.16 31.41 -2.99
N ALA A 11 -9.55 30.66 -2.07
CA ALA A 11 -8.31 29.97 -2.29
C ALA A 11 -8.44 29.11 -3.56
N SER A 12 -7.72 29.52 -4.61
CA SER A 12 -7.63 28.77 -5.86
C SER A 12 -6.98 27.43 -5.54
N ARG A 13 -7.77 26.35 -5.54
CA ARG A 13 -7.26 24.99 -5.40
C ARG A 13 -6.36 24.73 -6.60
N SER A 14 -5.04 24.85 -6.41
CA SER A 14 -4.06 24.34 -7.34
C SER A 14 -4.27 22.83 -7.46
N SER A 15 -4.96 22.42 -8.51
CA SER A 15 -5.02 21.02 -8.94
C SER A 15 -3.63 20.64 -9.43
N ALA A 16 -2.78 20.18 -8.51
CA ALA A 16 -1.58 19.45 -8.86
C ALA A 16 -2.03 18.20 -9.62
N ALA A 17 -2.01 18.27 -10.95
CA ALA A 17 -2.16 17.10 -11.79
C ALA A 17 -0.94 16.21 -11.54
N LEU A 18 -1.08 15.21 -10.66
CA LEU A 18 -0.12 14.12 -10.57
C LEU A 18 -0.08 13.46 -11.96
N ARG A 19 0.98 13.74 -12.72
CA ARG A 19 1.32 12.97 -13.90
C ARG A 19 1.85 11.63 -13.39
N THR A 20 0.94 10.69 -13.14
CA THR A 20 1.31 9.29 -12.97
C THR A 20 1.80 8.80 -14.33
N SER A 21 3.12 8.76 -14.49
CA SER A 21 3.76 7.92 -15.50
C SER A 21 3.45 6.47 -15.09
N ALA A 22 2.28 5.97 -15.49
CA ALA A 22 2.04 4.54 -15.48
C ALA A 22 3.07 3.92 -16.43
N ALA A 23 4.05 3.21 -15.88
CA ALA A 23 4.81 2.26 -16.67
C ALA A 23 3.80 1.39 -17.43
N PRO A 24 4.03 1.06 -18.72
CA PRO A 24 3.13 0.18 -19.43
C PRO A 24 2.99 -1.08 -18.59
N LEU A 25 1.78 -1.34 -18.11
CA LEU A 25 1.39 -2.62 -17.56
C LEU A 25 1.82 -3.63 -18.62
N ARG A 26 2.86 -4.42 -18.32
CA ARG A 26 3.11 -5.63 -19.10
C ARG A 26 1.83 -6.42 -18.97
N HIS A 27 1.03 -6.40 -20.02
CA HIS A 27 -0.10 -7.28 -20.14
C HIS A 27 0.54 -8.66 -20.12
N LEU A 28 0.46 -9.37 -19.00
CA LEU A 28 0.54 -10.82 -19.05
C LEU A 28 -0.69 -11.20 -19.88
N SER A 29 -0.50 -11.23 -21.20
CA SER A 29 -1.47 -11.75 -22.13
C SER A 29 -1.68 -13.19 -21.73
N THR A 30 -2.65 -13.43 -20.86
CA THR A 30 -3.35 -14.70 -20.82
C THR A 30 -4.26 -14.71 -22.06
N SER A 31 -3.67 -14.57 -23.24
CA SER A 31 -4.42 -14.78 -24.47
C SER A 31 -4.88 -16.23 -24.42
N SER A 32 -6.18 -16.45 -24.38
CA SER A 32 -6.73 -17.74 -24.77
C SER A 32 -6.23 -18.01 -26.20
N VAL A 33 -5.19 -18.82 -26.34
CA VAL A 33 -4.46 -18.97 -27.59
C VAL A 33 -5.32 -19.78 -28.56
N THR A 34 -6.05 -19.09 -29.42
CA THR A 34 -6.51 -19.66 -30.69
C THR A 34 -5.46 -19.41 -31.80
N ARG A 35 -4.43 -18.58 -31.57
CA ARG A 35 -3.45 -18.20 -32.59
C ARG A 35 -2.03 -18.09 -32.02
N LYS A 36 -1.08 -18.80 -32.64
CA LYS A 36 0.36 -18.77 -32.37
C LYS A 36 0.89 -17.33 -32.32
N ASP A 37 1.75 -17.04 -31.34
CA ASP A 37 2.42 -15.72 -31.22
C ASP A 37 3.19 -15.39 -32.53
N PRO A 38 2.87 -14.26 -33.20
CA PRO A 38 3.60 -13.83 -34.39
C PRO A 38 5.10 -13.63 -34.17
N GLN A 39 5.56 -13.33 -32.95
CA GLN A 39 6.98 -13.12 -32.65
C GLN A 39 7.77 -14.44 -32.54
N LEU A 40 7.07 -15.56 -32.43
CA LEU A 40 7.66 -16.89 -32.22
C LEU A 40 8.30 -17.47 -33.49
N GLY A 41 7.89 -17.00 -34.67
CA GLY A 41 8.39 -17.49 -35.95
C GLY A 41 8.21 -19.01 -36.09
N ASP A 42 9.31 -19.73 -36.34
CA ASP A 42 9.35 -21.19 -36.49
C ASP A 42 9.50 -21.95 -35.17
N TYR A 43 9.69 -21.26 -34.04
CA TYR A 43 9.79 -21.91 -32.74
C TYR A 43 8.46 -22.59 -32.37
N PRO A 44 8.47 -23.78 -31.74
CA PRO A 44 7.24 -24.45 -31.33
C PRO A 44 6.48 -23.64 -30.28
N ASP A 45 5.15 -23.67 -30.34
CA ASP A 45 4.26 -23.04 -29.37
C ASP A 45 4.02 -24.04 -28.22
N LEU A 46 4.74 -23.85 -27.11
CA LEU A 46 4.66 -24.74 -25.94
C LEU A 46 3.53 -24.29 -24.99
N PRO A 47 2.96 -25.20 -24.19
CA PRO A 47 1.96 -24.81 -23.21
C PRO A 47 2.60 -23.99 -22.08
N PHE A 48 1.98 -22.86 -21.73
CA PHE A 48 2.38 -21.96 -20.64
C PHE A 48 2.17 -22.61 -19.26
N VAL A 49 3.08 -23.51 -18.90
CA VAL A 49 3.04 -24.30 -17.67
C VAL A 49 4.41 -24.23 -17.01
N SER A 50 4.45 -23.77 -15.76
CA SER A 50 5.71 -23.66 -15.00
C SER A 50 6.28 -25.04 -14.68
N ASN A 51 7.61 -25.16 -14.76
CA ASN A 51 8.35 -26.34 -14.34
C ASN A 51 8.14 -26.65 -12.86
N GLN A 52 7.78 -25.66 -12.03
CA GLN A 52 7.43 -25.86 -10.62
C GLN A 52 6.28 -26.87 -10.44
N GLN A 53 5.31 -26.90 -11.35
CA GLN A 53 4.16 -27.81 -11.31
C GLN A 53 4.53 -29.26 -11.62
N ARG A 54 5.71 -29.51 -12.22
CA ARG A 54 6.17 -30.87 -12.47
C ARG A 54 6.43 -31.60 -11.15
N LYS A 55 6.01 -32.86 -11.09
CA LYS A 55 6.31 -33.73 -9.97
C LYS A 55 7.83 -33.93 -9.85
N TYR A 56 8.34 -33.82 -8.64
CA TYR A 56 9.75 -34.13 -8.38
C TYR A 56 10.05 -35.60 -8.71
N SER A 57 11.17 -35.82 -9.41
CA SER A 57 11.65 -37.14 -9.79
C SER A 57 13.17 -37.14 -9.89
N PRO A 58 13.89 -38.11 -9.30
CA PRO A 58 15.34 -38.20 -9.43
C PRO A 58 15.79 -38.64 -10.84
N LYS A 59 14.84 -38.97 -11.73
CA LYS A 59 15.11 -39.40 -13.11
C LYS A 59 15.28 -38.23 -14.08
N TRP A 60 14.96 -37.00 -13.65
CA TRP A 60 15.25 -35.81 -14.45
C TRP A 60 16.76 -35.74 -14.69
N TRP A 61 17.15 -35.35 -15.90
CA TRP A 61 18.56 -35.10 -16.20
C TRP A 61 19.11 -33.98 -15.31
N ASP A 62 18.31 -32.92 -15.11
CA ASP A 62 18.52 -31.92 -14.07
C ASP A 62 17.36 -31.96 -13.06
N PRO A 63 17.58 -32.58 -11.88
CA PRO A 63 16.58 -32.62 -10.82
C PRO A 63 16.19 -31.26 -10.23
N GLN A 64 17.08 -30.25 -10.29
CA GLN A 64 16.81 -28.93 -9.73
C GLN A 64 15.82 -28.16 -10.61
N GLU A 65 16.06 -28.15 -11.93
CA GLU A 65 15.16 -27.52 -12.91
C GLU A 65 13.97 -28.40 -13.30
N LYS A 66 13.94 -29.66 -12.84
CA LYS A 66 12.94 -30.68 -13.23
C LYS A 66 12.84 -30.86 -14.76
N ARG A 67 14.00 -30.93 -15.42
CA ARG A 67 14.13 -30.92 -16.89
C ARG A 67 14.95 -32.09 -17.43
N ASN A 68 14.64 -32.53 -18.64
CA ASN A 68 15.42 -33.54 -19.38
C ASN A 68 16.37 -32.89 -20.40
N PHE A 69 17.48 -33.56 -20.70
CA PHE A 69 18.40 -33.13 -21.75
C PHE A 69 17.73 -33.24 -23.14
N GLY A 70 17.88 -32.21 -23.97
CA GLY A 70 17.29 -32.17 -25.32
C GLY A 70 15.79 -31.80 -25.35
N GLU A 71 15.18 -31.51 -24.21
CA GLU A 71 13.83 -30.95 -24.16
C GLU A 71 13.85 -29.50 -24.68
N THR A 72 12.89 -29.15 -25.53
CA THR A 72 12.73 -27.77 -26.01
C THR A 72 12.20 -26.89 -24.88
N PRO A 73 12.90 -25.80 -24.49
CA PRO A 73 12.39 -24.89 -23.48
C PRO A 73 11.16 -24.12 -23.99
N HIS A 74 10.39 -23.54 -23.08
CA HIS A 74 9.35 -22.59 -23.48
C HIS A 74 10.01 -21.28 -23.93
N GLU A 75 9.36 -20.49 -24.79
CA GLU A 75 9.89 -19.18 -25.20
C GLU A 75 10.03 -18.18 -24.03
N GLN A 76 9.34 -18.43 -22.92
CA GLN A 76 9.37 -17.67 -21.67
C GLN A 76 9.83 -18.58 -20.51
N ASP A 77 10.89 -19.37 -20.76
CA ASP A 77 11.47 -20.29 -19.77
C ASP A 77 11.94 -19.56 -18.50
N ASP A 78 12.34 -18.29 -18.59
CA ASP A 78 12.72 -17.47 -17.44
C ASP A 78 11.58 -17.30 -16.43
N VAL A 79 10.37 -17.01 -16.91
CA VAL A 79 9.15 -16.85 -16.10
C VAL A 79 8.56 -18.20 -15.67
N LEU A 80 8.79 -19.26 -16.45
CA LEU A 80 8.28 -20.60 -16.18
C LEU A 80 9.27 -21.52 -15.46
N SER A 81 10.49 -21.04 -15.20
CA SER A 81 11.55 -21.79 -14.50
C SER A 81 11.17 -22.15 -13.07
N VAL A 82 11.92 -23.07 -12.46
CA VAL A 82 11.75 -23.38 -11.03
C VAL A 82 12.14 -22.19 -10.15
N TRP A 83 13.04 -21.33 -10.62
CA TRP A 83 13.52 -20.14 -9.92
C TRP A 83 12.63 -18.90 -10.07
N ALA A 84 11.61 -18.97 -10.92
CA ALA A 84 10.62 -17.93 -11.05
C ALA A 84 9.77 -17.77 -9.77
N PRO A 85 8.96 -16.69 -9.65
CA PRO A 85 7.97 -16.59 -8.59
C PRO A 85 7.11 -17.85 -8.48
N ASP A 86 6.75 -18.21 -7.25
CA ASP A 86 6.05 -19.46 -6.95
C ASP A 86 4.62 -19.49 -7.54
N VAL A 87 4.21 -20.65 -8.05
CA VAL A 87 2.88 -20.86 -8.62
C VAL A 87 1.93 -21.37 -7.54
N HIS A 88 0.96 -20.53 -7.17
CA HIS A 88 -0.03 -20.85 -6.16
C HIS A 88 -1.27 -21.55 -6.74
N ALA A 89 -1.81 -22.52 -5.99
CA ALA A 89 -3.05 -23.22 -6.36
C ALA A 89 -4.32 -22.35 -6.23
N VAL A 90 -4.25 -21.28 -5.42
CA VAL A 90 -5.39 -20.39 -5.17
C VAL A 90 -5.46 -19.34 -6.29
N PRO A 91 -6.62 -19.11 -6.91
CA PRO A 91 -6.76 -18.09 -7.93
C PRO A 91 -6.51 -16.70 -7.33
N ALA A 92 -5.74 -15.87 -8.05
CA ALA A 92 -5.31 -14.55 -7.60
C ALA A 92 -6.47 -13.64 -7.17
N SER A 93 -7.61 -13.70 -7.86
CA SER A 93 -8.82 -12.93 -7.50
C SER A 93 -9.39 -13.31 -6.14
N SER A 94 -9.38 -14.60 -5.80
CA SER A 94 -9.84 -15.07 -4.49
C SER A 94 -8.87 -14.68 -3.38
N ALA A 95 -7.57 -14.85 -3.61
CA ALA A 95 -6.54 -14.47 -2.65
C ALA A 95 -6.59 -12.96 -2.34
N LEU A 96 -6.67 -12.12 -3.37
CA LEU A 96 -6.78 -10.67 -3.22
C LEU A 96 -8.05 -10.28 -2.47
N ARG A 97 -9.20 -10.88 -2.82
CA ARG A 97 -10.47 -10.61 -2.13
C ARG A 97 -10.38 -10.95 -0.65
N GLN A 98 -9.86 -12.12 -0.30
CA GLN A 98 -9.72 -12.56 1.09
C GLN A 98 -8.78 -11.64 1.87
N PHE A 99 -7.65 -11.25 1.26
CA PHE A 99 -6.69 -10.33 1.85
C PHE A 99 -7.30 -8.95 2.14
N LEU A 100 -8.02 -8.38 1.17
CA LEU A 100 -8.69 -7.09 1.34
C LEU A 100 -9.80 -7.14 2.40
N ILE A 101 -10.56 -8.24 2.46
CA ILE A 101 -11.57 -8.43 3.51
C ILE A 101 -10.89 -8.49 4.88
N ALA A 102 -9.80 -9.24 5.02
CA ALA A 102 -9.10 -9.36 6.30
C ALA A 102 -8.57 -8.01 6.79
N ILE A 103 -7.90 -7.24 5.92
CA ILE A 103 -7.43 -5.90 6.25
C ILE A 103 -8.60 -4.97 6.54
N GLY A 104 -9.65 -5.03 5.72
CA GLY A 104 -10.85 -4.20 5.89
C GLY A 104 -11.51 -4.40 7.24
N VAL A 105 -11.63 -5.65 7.70
CA VAL A 105 -12.20 -5.96 9.02
C VAL A 105 -11.34 -5.39 10.15
N VAL A 106 -10.01 -5.56 10.08
CA VAL A 106 -9.10 -5.04 11.11
C VAL A 106 -9.13 -3.52 11.18
N VAL A 107 -9.08 -2.85 10.02
CA VAL A 107 -9.12 -1.39 9.94
C VAL A 107 -10.48 -0.86 10.43
N LEU A 108 -11.58 -1.45 9.98
CA LEU A 108 -12.92 -1.05 10.40
C LEU A 108 -13.13 -1.23 11.91
N PHE A 109 -12.66 -2.35 12.46
CA PHE A 109 -12.72 -2.59 13.89
C PHE A 109 -11.88 -1.57 14.65
N GLY A 110 -10.62 -1.37 14.25
CA GLY A 110 -9.73 -0.40 14.88
C GLY A 110 -10.27 1.03 14.81
N SER A 111 -10.82 1.45 13.68
CA SER A 111 -11.41 2.79 13.53
C SER A 111 -12.66 2.97 14.37
N THR A 112 -13.50 1.93 14.47
CA THR A 112 -14.72 1.97 15.28
C THR A 112 -14.38 2.06 16.77
N VAL A 113 -13.41 1.26 17.23
CA VAL A 113 -12.93 1.33 18.63
C VAL A 113 -12.32 2.70 18.92
N TYR A 114 -11.50 3.22 18.01
CA TYR A 114 -10.90 4.55 18.17
C TYR A 114 -11.95 5.65 18.28
N ALA A 115 -12.94 5.66 17.38
CA ALA A 115 -14.02 6.64 17.40
C ALA A 115 -14.96 6.50 18.62
N ALA A 116 -15.13 5.29 19.15
CA ALA A 116 -15.95 5.02 20.33
C ALA A 116 -15.19 5.16 21.66
N THR A 117 -13.88 5.42 21.64
CA THR A 117 -13.08 5.56 22.85
C THR A 117 -13.43 6.89 23.52
N PRO A 118 -13.88 6.88 24.79
CA PRO A 118 -14.17 8.12 25.50
C PRO A 118 -12.88 8.92 25.73
N GLU A 119 -13.03 10.23 25.91
CA GLU A 119 -11.90 11.06 26.28
C GLU A 119 -11.31 10.58 27.62
N LYS A 120 -9.98 10.65 27.73
CA LYS A 120 -9.27 10.32 28.97
C LYS A 120 -9.82 11.21 30.10
N PRO A 121 -10.26 10.65 31.24
CA PRO A 121 -10.79 11.44 32.36
C PRO A 121 -9.67 12.14 33.16
N ALA A 122 -8.44 12.15 32.65
CA ALA A 122 -7.27 12.71 33.31
C ALA A 122 -6.61 13.73 32.39
N LEU A 123 -6.36 14.92 32.95
CA LEU A 123 -5.57 15.94 32.26
C LEU A 123 -4.18 15.37 31.91
N PRO A 124 -3.66 15.67 30.71
CA PRO A 124 -2.28 15.35 30.37
C PRO A 124 -1.32 15.95 31.39
N ARG A 125 -0.22 15.24 31.65
CA ARG A 125 0.81 15.71 32.59
C ARG A 125 1.43 17.01 32.08
N THR A 126 1.29 18.06 32.87
CA THR A 126 1.99 19.34 32.67
C THR A 126 3.31 19.35 33.43
N TYR A 127 4.19 20.24 33.02
CA TYR A 127 5.49 20.38 33.64
C TYR A 127 5.91 21.84 33.90
N PRO A 128 6.63 22.10 35.01
CA PRO A 128 7.09 23.45 35.36
C PRO A 128 8.24 23.91 34.46
N ARG A 129 8.60 25.21 34.55
CA ARG A 129 9.69 25.84 33.78
C ARG A 129 9.49 25.73 32.27
N GLU A 130 8.32 26.18 31.80
CA GLU A 130 7.96 26.19 30.38
C GLU A 130 8.13 24.81 29.72
N GLY A 131 7.65 23.76 30.37
CA GLY A 131 7.72 22.41 29.79
C GLY A 131 9.10 21.76 29.83
N LEU A 132 9.97 22.13 30.76
CA LEU A 132 11.37 21.67 30.82
C LEU A 132 12.16 22.00 29.54
N ALA A 133 11.85 23.11 28.85
CA ALA A 133 12.53 23.52 27.63
C ALA A 133 14.06 23.47 27.75
N THR A 134 14.63 23.96 28.86
CA THR A 134 16.08 23.94 29.10
C THR A 134 16.66 22.55 29.24
N GLU A 135 15.94 21.61 29.85
CA GLU A 135 16.43 20.23 30.08
C GLU A 135 16.26 19.34 28.85
N LEU A 136 15.24 19.62 28.03
CA LEU A 136 14.89 18.82 26.84
C LEU A 136 15.59 19.29 25.56
N GLY A 137 16.45 20.31 25.65
CA GLY A 137 17.25 20.78 24.51
C GLY A 137 16.61 21.91 23.70
N GLY A 138 15.73 22.69 24.33
CA GLY A 138 15.14 23.91 23.79
C GLY A 138 13.61 23.84 23.66
N GLU A 139 13.02 24.99 23.32
CA GLU A 139 11.56 25.17 23.20
C GLU A 139 10.90 24.20 22.19
N GLN A 140 11.62 23.84 21.13
CA GLN A 140 11.17 22.88 20.11
C GLN A 140 10.87 21.45 20.62
N VAL A 141 11.39 21.07 21.79
CA VAL A 141 11.17 19.74 22.40
C VAL A 141 10.51 19.88 23.78
N ALA A 142 10.02 21.08 24.12
CA ALA A 142 9.40 21.33 25.41
C ALA A 142 8.13 20.48 25.58
N ALA A 143 7.94 19.93 26.78
CA ALA A 143 6.72 19.27 27.17
C ALA A 143 5.59 20.29 27.41
N PRO A 144 4.32 19.86 27.55
CA PRO A 144 3.23 20.78 27.87
C PRO A 144 3.48 21.55 29.17
N LYS A 145 3.42 22.89 29.10
CA LYS A 145 3.60 23.78 30.26
C LYS A 145 2.38 23.75 31.20
N GLU A 146 2.60 24.08 32.46
CA GLU A 146 1.50 24.33 33.41
C GLU A 146 0.58 25.46 32.89
N GLY A 147 -0.74 25.25 32.97
CA GLY A 147 -1.74 26.21 32.49
C GLY A 147 -1.97 26.24 30.97
N ALA A 148 -1.28 25.41 30.18
CA ALA A 148 -1.51 25.33 28.73
C ALA A 148 -2.97 24.99 28.39
N PHE A 149 -3.52 23.98 29.06
CA PHE A 149 -4.86 23.47 28.76
C PHE A 149 -6.01 24.30 29.33
N SER A 150 -5.73 25.27 30.21
CA SER A 150 -6.74 26.22 30.71
C SER A 150 -6.84 27.47 29.84
N ALA A 151 -5.77 27.84 29.14
CA ALA A 151 -5.78 28.98 28.22
C ALA A 151 -6.55 28.67 26.93
N ASP A 152 -6.39 27.45 26.39
CA ASP A 152 -7.11 27.02 25.19
C ASP A 152 -8.63 26.95 25.41
N ALA A 153 -9.08 26.66 26.65
CA ALA A 153 -10.51 26.61 26.99
C ALA A 153 -11.15 28.00 27.14
N GLU A 154 -10.38 29.04 27.49
CA GLU A 154 -10.87 30.43 27.54
C GLU A 154 -10.92 31.03 26.12
N GLU A 155 -9.97 30.69 25.24
CA GLU A 155 -9.99 31.13 23.83
C GLU A 155 -11.18 30.55 23.04
N ASP A 156 -11.57 29.31 23.29
CA ASP A 156 -12.74 28.69 22.63
C ASP A 156 -14.09 29.26 23.14
N GLU A 157 -14.17 29.79 24.36
CA GLU A 157 -15.40 30.40 24.91
C GLU A 157 -15.63 31.85 24.40
N ASP A 158 -14.56 32.59 24.12
CA ASP A 158 -14.65 33.98 23.64
C ASP A 158 -15.01 34.11 22.14
N ASP A 159 -14.80 33.06 21.33
CA ASP A 159 -15.11 33.04 19.89
C ASP A 159 -16.59 32.69 19.59
N ASP A 160 -17.36 32.24 20.60
CA ASP A 160 -18.77 31.85 20.50
C ASP A 160 -19.79 32.94 20.97
N GLU A 161 -19.32 34.14 21.38
CA GLU A 161 -20.15 35.35 21.68
C GLU A 161 -20.26 36.37 20.52
#